data_AF-C9JUZ7-F1
#
_entry.id   AF-C9JUZ7-F1
#
_cell.length_a   1.000
_cell.length_b   1.000
_cell.length_c   1.000
_cell.angle_alpha   90.00
_cell.angle_beta   90.00
_cell.angle_gamma   90.00
#
_symmetry.space_group_name_H-M   'P 1'
#
loop_
_entity.id
_entity.type
_entity.pdbx_description
1 polymer ?
#
loop_
_entity_poly.entity_id
_entity_poly.type
_entity_poly.pdbx_seq_one_letter_code
_entity_poly.pdbx_strand_id
1 'polypeptide(L)'
;MKKFNFRKVLDGLTASSPGSGSSSGSNSGGGAGSGSVHPAGTAGVLREEIQETLTSEYFQICKTVRHGFPHQPTALAFDPVQKILAIGTRTGAIRILGRPGVDCYCQHESGAAVLQLQFLINEGALV
;
A
#
# COMPACT_ATOMS: atom_id res chain seq x y z
N MET A 1 -9.57 12.53 2.57
CA MET A 1 -8.42 11.62 2.33
C MET A 1 -8.12 10.88 3.63
N LYS A 2 -7.86 9.56 3.59
CA LYS A 2 -7.57 8.79 4.82
C LYS A 2 -6.15 9.16 5.26
N LYS A 3 -5.99 9.76 6.44
CA LYS A 3 -4.68 10.14 7.00
C LYS A 3 -3.95 8.86 7.42
N PHE A 4 -2.95 8.47 6.65
CA PHE A 4 -2.05 7.39 7.03
C PHE A 4 -0.95 7.97 7.92
N ASN A 5 -0.91 7.55 9.18
CA ASN A 5 0.14 7.96 10.10
C ASN A 5 1.28 6.94 10.00
N PHE A 6 2.43 7.38 9.47
CA PHE A 6 3.67 6.64 9.65
C PHE A 6 4.09 6.77 11.10
N ARG A 7 3.94 5.69 11.87
CA ARG A 7 4.70 5.51 13.11
C ARG A 7 6.13 5.15 12.69
N LYS A 8 7.12 5.66 13.43
CA LYS A 8 8.57 5.56 13.16
C LYS A 8 8.91 4.33 12.32
N VAL A 9 9.44 4.56 11.12
CA VAL A 9 9.60 3.55 10.06
C VAL A 9 10.52 2.41 10.51
N LEU A 10 11.39 2.68 11.48
CA LEU A 10 12.38 1.72 11.98
C LEU A 10 11.91 0.87 13.17
N ASP A 11 10.83 1.25 13.86
CA ASP A 11 10.35 0.54 15.07
C ASP A 11 9.94 -0.91 14.78
N GLY A 12 9.53 -1.21 13.54
CA GLY A 12 9.15 -2.56 13.10
C GLY A 12 10.33 -3.46 12.71
N LEU A 13 11.51 -2.90 12.46
CA LEU A 13 12.71 -3.65 12.03
C LEU A 13 13.63 -4.02 13.21
N THR A 14 13.52 -3.32 14.34
CA THR A 14 14.31 -3.61 15.55
C THR A 14 13.68 -4.71 16.42
N ALA A 15 12.40 -5.04 16.21
CA ALA A 15 11.66 -6.02 17.01
C ALA A 15 11.82 -7.48 16.56
N SER A 16 12.45 -7.76 15.41
CA SER A 16 12.68 -9.14 14.96
C SER A 16 14.04 -9.68 15.43
N SER A 17 14.09 -10.11 16.69
CA SER A 17 15.05 -11.12 17.16
C SER A 17 14.39 -11.92 18.30
N PRO A 18 13.79 -13.09 18.03
CA PRO A 18 13.29 -13.97 19.08
C PRO A 18 14.48 -14.74 19.66
N GLY A 19 15.05 -14.24 20.75
CA GLY A 19 15.84 -15.04 21.67
C GLY A 19 14.90 -15.90 22.50
N SER A 20 14.80 -17.18 22.17
CA SER A 20 14.07 -18.20 22.91
C SER A 20 14.58 -18.31 24.36
N GLY A 21 13.71 -18.02 25.32
CA GLY A 21 13.95 -18.20 26.75
C GLY A 21 12.64 -18.19 27.52
N SER A 22 12.39 -19.25 28.26
CA SER A 22 11.12 -19.68 28.82
C SER A 22 10.64 -18.92 30.08
N SER A 23 9.33 -19.00 30.28
CA SER A 23 8.59 -19.17 31.56
C SER A 23 8.43 -18.00 32.56
N SER A 24 7.14 -17.81 32.89
CA SER A 24 6.55 -17.68 34.25
C SER A 24 6.85 -16.44 35.11
N GLY A 25 5.81 -15.60 35.26
CA GLY A 25 5.06 -15.55 36.53
C GLY A 25 5.66 -14.81 37.74
N SER A 26 4.91 -13.76 38.14
CA SER A 26 4.56 -13.39 39.52
C SER A 26 5.45 -12.40 40.32
N ASN A 27 4.75 -11.35 40.75
CA ASN A 27 4.79 -10.62 42.02
C ASN A 27 5.88 -9.60 42.38
N SER A 28 5.31 -8.48 42.82
CA SER A 28 5.80 -7.35 43.59
C SER A 28 6.35 -7.70 44.98
N GLY A 29 7.36 -6.95 45.41
CA GLY A 29 7.78 -6.86 46.83
C GLY A 29 9.07 -6.05 46.97
N GLY A 30 9.06 -5.01 47.80
CA GLY A 30 10.11 -4.00 47.90
C GLY A 30 11.29 -4.36 48.82
N GLY A 31 12.21 -3.40 48.97
CA GLY A 31 13.30 -3.44 49.95
C GLY A 31 14.44 -2.46 49.62
N ALA A 32 14.77 -1.58 50.57
CA ALA A 32 15.90 -0.66 50.52
C ALA A 32 17.21 -1.36 50.89
N GLY A 33 18.34 -0.94 50.30
CA GLY A 33 19.67 -1.43 50.66
C GLY A 33 20.79 -0.68 49.96
N SER A 34 21.77 -0.22 50.74
CA SER A 34 22.95 0.57 50.35
C SER A 34 24.14 -0.32 49.95
N GLY A 35 24.95 0.12 48.98
CA GLY A 35 26.40 -0.11 48.96
C GLY A 35 27.02 -1.07 47.91
N SER A 36 28.10 -0.57 47.28
CA SER A 36 29.30 -1.26 46.74
C SER A 36 29.39 -1.69 45.25
N VAL A 37 30.05 -0.81 44.49
CA VAL A 37 31.13 -0.95 43.47
C VAL A 37 31.64 -2.32 42.94
N HIS A 38 31.98 -2.29 41.62
CA HIS A 38 32.93 -3.09 40.78
C HIS A 38 32.33 -4.12 39.77
N PRO A 39 33.05 -4.51 38.68
CA PRO A 39 33.00 -3.82 37.37
C PRO A 39 32.83 -4.83 36.19
N ALA A 40 33.01 -4.35 34.95
CA ALA A 40 33.24 -5.11 33.72
C ALA A 40 32.02 -5.70 33.00
N GLY A 41 31.70 -5.05 31.87
CA GLY A 41 30.77 -5.51 30.87
C GLY A 41 30.55 -4.42 29.83
N THR A 42 31.61 -3.98 29.15
CA THR A 42 31.53 -3.07 27.99
C THR A 42 30.87 -3.80 26.82
N ALA A 43 29.58 -4.08 26.94
CA ALA A 43 28.76 -4.65 25.89
C ALA A 43 28.15 -3.49 25.09
N GLY A 44 28.94 -3.01 24.11
CA GLY A 44 28.45 -2.25 22.97
C GLY A 44 28.01 -0.82 23.30
N VAL A 45 28.86 0.12 22.89
CA VAL A 45 28.50 1.50 22.52
C VAL A 45 27.00 1.63 22.24
N LEU A 46 26.32 2.47 23.03
CA LEU A 46 24.98 3.00 22.75
C LEU A 46 24.87 3.14 21.25
N ARG A 47 24.07 2.30 20.58
CA ARG A 47 23.73 2.55 19.18
C ARG A 47 23.19 3.96 19.19
N GLU A 48 23.96 4.89 18.63
CA GLU A 48 23.58 6.28 18.46
C GLU A 48 22.17 6.22 17.90
N GLU A 49 21.19 6.61 18.73
CA GLU A 49 19.78 6.50 18.37
C GLU A 49 19.63 7.41 17.16
N ILE A 50 19.57 6.81 15.97
CA ILE A 50 19.58 7.53 14.71
C ILE A 50 18.39 8.49 14.76
N GLN A 51 18.67 9.79 14.84
CA GLN A 51 17.64 10.81 14.94
C GLN A 51 16.83 10.79 13.64
N GLU A 52 15.58 10.33 13.72
CA GLU A 52 14.66 10.35 12.58
C GLU A 52 14.29 11.81 12.25
N THR A 53 14.81 12.32 11.14
CA THR A 53 14.52 13.68 10.65
C THR A 53 13.32 13.73 9.71
N LEU A 54 12.89 12.58 9.19
CA LEU A 54 11.79 12.51 8.22
C LEU A 54 10.44 12.55 8.93
N THR A 55 9.64 13.58 8.66
CA THR A 55 8.26 13.71 9.14
C THR A 55 7.26 13.23 8.10
N SER A 56 6.03 12.96 8.51
CA SER A 56 4.96 12.53 7.59
C SER A 56 4.62 13.57 6.52
N GLU A 57 4.96 14.84 6.75
CA GLU A 57 4.73 15.94 5.81
C GLU A 57 5.61 15.85 4.56
N TYR A 58 6.74 15.14 4.63
CA TYR A 58 7.59 14.88 3.46
C TYR A 58 7.07 13.74 2.58
N PHE A 59 6.03 13.03 3.00
CA PHE A 59 5.51 11.88 2.27
C PHE A 59 4.07 12.09 1.84
N GLN A 60 3.83 11.89 0.55
CA GLN A 60 2.48 11.81 0.01
C GLN A 60 2.26 10.46 -0.67
N ILE A 61 1.46 9.61 -0.04
CA ILE A 61 0.99 8.40 -0.71
C ILE A 61 -0.14 8.78 -1.67
N CYS A 62 0.08 8.51 -2.95
CA CYS A 62 -0.93 8.64 -3.98
C CYS A 62 -1.01 7.36 -4.80
N LYS A 63 -2.23 6.99 -5.22
CA LYS A 63 -2.40 6.03 -6.30
C LYS A 63 -2.05 6.74 -7.60
N THR A 64 -1.08 6.21 -8.33
CA THR A 64 -0.62 6.80 -9.58
C THR A 64 -1.43 6.24 -10.74
N VAL A 65 -0.89 5.27 -11.47
CA VAL A 65 -1.50 4.68 -12.66
C VAL A 65 -1.61 3.17 -12.50
N ARG A 66 -2.48 2.55 -13.29
CA ARG A 66 -2.59 1.09 -13.36
C ARG A 66 -1.72 0.60 -14.50
N HIS A 67 -0.83 -0.35 -14.22
CA HIS A 67 -0.03 -1.00 -15.25
C HIS A 67 -0.55 -2.41 -15.55
N GLY A 68 -0.16 -2.93 -16.72
CA GLY A 68 -0.52 -4.28 -17.15
C GLY A 68 -1.92 -4.39 -17.76
N PHE A 69 -2.37 -5.63 -17.95
CA PHE A 69 -3.63 -5.96 -18.60
C PHE A 69 -4.75 -6.17 -17.57
N PRO A 70 -6.01 -5.77 -17.83
CA PRO A 70 -7.13 -6.00 -16.91
C PRO A 70 -7.33 -7.48 -16.57
N HIS A 71 -7.55 -7.79 -15.29
CA HIS A 71 -7.82 -9.16 -14.85
C HIS A 71 -9.24 -9.60 -15.22
N GLN A 72 -9.39 -10.84 -15.72
CA GLN A 72 -10.68 -11.43 -16.15
C GLN A 72 -11.46 -10.52 -17.12
N PRO A 73 -10.91 -10.23 -18.31
CA PRO A 73 -11.62 -9.49 -19.34
C PRO A 73 -12.86 -10.29 -19.80
N THR A 74 -13.95 -9.58 -20.05
CA THR A 74 -15.23 -10.17 -20.48
C THR A 74 -15.80 -9.54 -21.74
N ALA A 75 -15.45 -8.29 -22.04
CA ALA A 75 -15.92 -7.57 -23.22
C ALA A 75 -14.82 -6.65 -23.79
N LEU A 76 -14.89 -6.39 -25.10
CA LEU A 76 -13.98 -5.49 -25.82
C LEU A 76 -14.76 -4.66 -26.84
N ALA A 77 -14.40 -3.40 -27.00
CA ALA A 77 -14.87 -2.54 -28.09
C ALA A 77 -13.74 -1.65 -28.60
N PHE A 78 -13.72 -1.37 -29.89
CA PHE A 78 -12.71 -0.50 -30.50
C PHE A 78 -13.37 0.54 -31.39
N ASP A 79 -13.00 1.81 -31.22
CA ASP A 79 -13.37 2.86 -32.16
C ASP A 79 -12.21 3.10 -33.15
N PRO A 80 -12.37 2.78 -34.44
CA PRO A 80 -11.35 2.99 -35.45
C PRO A 80 -11.11 4.46 -35.80
N VAL A 81 -12.01 5.39 -35.47
CA VAL A 81 -11.81 6.83 -35.74
C VAL A 81 -10.92 7.44 -34.66
N GLN A 82 -11.32 7.32 -33.39
CA GLN A 82 -10.56 7.86 -32.27
C GLN A 82 -9.34 7.02 -31.88
N LYS A 83 -9.24 5.78 -32.40
CA LYS A 83 -8.18 4.81 -32.09
C LYS A 83 -8.13 4.48 -30.60
N ILE A 84 -9.29 4.24 -30.00
CA ILE A 84 -9.44 3.89 -28.59
C ILE A 84 -10.02 2.47 -28.43
N LEU A 85 -9.51 1.74 -27.44
CA LEU A 85 -9.91 0.39 -27.06
C LEU A 85 -10.54 0.44 -25.67
N ALA A 86 -11.77 -0.03 -25.52
CA ALA A 86 -12.40 -0.26 -24.24
C ALA A 86 -12.35 -1.75 -23.88
N ILE A 87 -11.98 -2.06 -22.63
CA ILE A 87 -11.90 -3.41 -22.08
C ILE A 87 -12.76 -3.49 -20.83
N GLY A 88 -13.79 -4.35 -20.86
CA GLY A 88 -14.66 -4.65 -19.73
C GLY A 88 -14.20 -5.88 -18.97
N THR A 89 -14.44 -5.94 -17.65
CA THR A 89 -14.06 -7.07 -16.79
C THR A 89 -15.25 -7.70 -16.07
N ARG A 90 -15.01 -8.89 -15.51
CA ARG A 90 -15.99 -9.64 -14.70
C ARG A 90 -16.44 -8.91 -13.43
N THR A 91 -15.65 -7.95 -12.94
CA THR A 91 -15.95 -7.15 -11.73
C THR A 91 -16.57 -5.79 -12.06
N GLY A 92 -17.04 -5.60 -13.28
CA GLY A 92 -17.67 -4.36 -13.73
C GLY A 92 -16.72 -3.22 -14.03
N ALA A 93 -15.41 -3.48 -14.09
CA ALA A 93 -14.45 -2.44 -14.45
C ALA A 93 -14.38 -2.28 -15.96
N ILE A 94 -14.25 -1.05 -16.42
CA ILE A 94 -14.00 -0.69 -17.81
C ILE A 94 -12.71 0.12 -17.86
N ARG A 95 -11.77 -0.30 -18.70
CA ARG A 95 -10.54 0.42 -18.98
C ARG A 95 -10.50 0.87 -20.43
N ILE A 96 -10.32 2.15 -20.67
CA ILE A 96 -10.20 2.75 -22.00
C ILE A 96 -8.74 3.10 -22.24
N LEU A 97 -8.18 2.58 -23.33
CA LEU A 97 -6.79 2.71 -23.73
C LEU A 97 -6.71 3.35 -25.11
N GLY A 98 -5.71 4.20 -25.34
CA GLY A 98 -5.47 4.80 -26.66
C GLY A 98 -4.00 5.12 -26.89
N ARG A 99 -3.74 6.27 -27.53
CA ARG A 99 -2.39 6.84 -27.68
C ARG A 99 -1.72 7.10 -26.31
N PRO A 100 -0.39 7.30 -26.26
CA PRO A 100 0.29 7.64 -25.01
C PRO A 100 -0.43 8.77 -24.24
N GLY A 101 -0.70 8.54 -22.96
CA GLY A 101 -1.46 9.46 -22.09
C GLY A 101 -2.98 9.22 -22.07
N VAL A 102 -3.53 8.37 -22.93
CA VAL A 102 -4.95 8.00 -22.93
C VAL A 102 -5.13 6.67 -22.17
N ASP A 103 -5.42 6.77 -20.88
CA ASP A 103 -5.78 5.65 -20.01
C ASP A 103 -6.85 6.12 -19.01
N CYS A 104 -8.07 5.62 -19.16
CA CYS A 104 -9.18 5.93 -18.29
C CYS A 104 -9.75 4.67 -17.65
N TYR A 105 -10.18 4.77 -16.40
CA TYR A 105 -10.79 3.69 -15.63
C TYR A 105 -12.12 4.15 -15.06
N CYS A 106 -13.17 3.38 -15.30
CA CYS A 106 -14.43 3.48 -14.59
C CYS A 106 -14.89 2.08 -14.15
N GLN A 107 -15.87 2.02 -13.26
CA GLN A 107 -16.39 0.75 -12.75
C GLN A 107 -17.86 0.91 -12.38
N HIS A 108 -18.69 -0.08 -12.72
CA HIS A 108 -20.06 -0.14 -12.25
C HIS A 108 -20.10 -0.26 -10.72
N GLU A 109 -20.96 0.52 -10.07
CA GLU A 109 -21.14 0.48 -8.60
C GLU A 109 -21.61 -0.89 -8.10
N SER A 110 -22.40 -1.61 -8.91
CA SER A 110 -22.86 -2.97 -8.62
C SER A 110 -21.75 -4.03 -8.69
N GLY A 111 -20.61 -3.71 -9.33
CA GLY A 111 -19.55 -4.68 -9.61
C GLY A 111 -19.96 -5.81 -10.57
N ALA A 112 -21.11 -5.67 -11.26
CA ALA A 112 -21.60 -6.67 -12.20
C ALA A 112 -20.68 -6.80 -13.42
N ALA A 113 -20.55 -8.00 -13.96
CA ALA A 113 -19.69 -8.26 -15.12
C ALA A 113 -20.12 -7.42 -16.35
N VAL A 114 -19.14 -6.84 -17.03
CA VAL A 114 -19.38 -6.15 -18.31
C VAL A 114 -19.56 -7.20 -19.40
N LEU A 115 -20.75 -7.33 -19.96
CA LEU A 115 -21.07 -8.37 -20.95
C LEU A 115 -20.84 -7.92 -22.39
N GLN A 116 -21.08 -6.65 -22.66
CA GLN A 116 -20.94 -6.04 -23.98
C GLN A 116 -20.46 -4.60 -23.82
N LEU A 117 -19.74 -4.13 -24.83
CA LEU A 117 -19.31 -2.74 -24.97
C LEU A 117 -19.53 -2.34 -26.42
N GLN A 118 -20.03 -1.13 -26.65
CA GLN A 118 -20.23 -0.58 -27.99
C GLN A 118 -19.97 0.91 -28.01
N PHE A 119 -19.01 1.34 -28.84
CA PHE A 119 -18.85 2.74 -29.15
C PHE A 119 -20.00 3.19 -30.05
N LEU A 120 -20.65 4.28 -29.68
CA LEU A 120 -21.66 4.95 -30.50
C LEU A 120 -20.95 5.78 -31.56
N ILE A 121 -21.25 5.47 -32.82
CA ILE A 121 -20.60 6.07 -33.98
C ILE A 121 -20.88 7.58 -33.98
N ASN A 122 -19.80 8.38 -34.03
CA ASN A 122 -19.81 9.85 -34.08
C ASN A 122 -20.38 10.56 -32.85
N GLU A 123 -20.74 9.85 -31.78
CA GLU A 123 -21.30 10.45 -30.55
C GLU A 123 -20.25 10.64 -29.44
N GLY A 124 -19.08 10.00 -29.56
CA GLY A 124 -18.07 10.01 -28.50
C GLY A 124 -18.54 9.33 -27.21
N ALA A 125 -19.50 8.41 -27.32
CA ALA A 125 -20.10 7.70 -26.20
C ALA A 125 -19.81 6.19 -26.29
N LEU A 126 -19.76 5.54 -25.13
CA LEU A 126 -19.61 4.10 -24.96
C LEU A 126 -20.81 3.60 -24.16
N VAL A 127 -21.46 2.54 -24.66
CA VAL A 127 -22.59 1.86 -24.01
C VAL A 127 -22.19 0.43 -23.64
#